data_AF-A0A8W7Q3P8-F1
#
_entry.id   AF-A0A8W7Q3P8-F1
#
_cell.length_a   1.000
_cell.length_b   1.000
_cell.length_c   1.000
_cell.angle_alpha   90.00
_cell.angle_beta   90.00
_cell.angle_gamma   90.00
#
_symmetry.space_group_name_H-M   'P 1'
#
loop_
_entity.id
_entity.type
_entity.pdbx_description
1 polymer ?
#
loop_
_entity_poly.entity_id
_entity_poly.type
_entity_poly.pdbx_seq_one_letter_code
_entity_poly.pdbx_strand_id
1 'polypeptide(L)'
;LKDLNISQLITDIMALIRDHGILLPPDMAMLFKALITLEGLGRQLDPDFQLVEHITPFVRELLLARYHPKTLLKRGKLTLQETLGMLTGLPRDILRLSKDIRQGKFRINLDLQRLDSFGKQLDRSTNRLTMAIVTGCLIIGSSIVMTVNAGPKLFGLPFFGFIGFMIALFNSVWLICAAQALQLVELNWRAPSELQAALQPQLRPDERLSAMDNQLIIDASPAREAQLAALARQLDVRPVSLRLEVSQSGSRVQNQSGVQVQGNISIGRIMPGQAGSNLTLSAQQDGRAQYSQVLQNLTLLEGRSGFIQLGQSRPLPWLMQTPQGSLVRGSSMQDAITGFYARPRLNGQRVSIELGRAIMNAMLVGADTLGNIPEVLQEFGITIHRHLNGRNSSHQRKSDRLPAGTDLLILFTDFLGHNVMRHFR
;
A
#
# COMPACT_ATOMS: atom_id res chain seq x y z
N LEU A 1 -28.55 -37.95 -10.82
CA LEU A 1 -27.37 -37.16 -11.23
C LEU A 1 -27.25 -36.95 -12.76
N LYS A 2 -28.22 -37.40 -13.58
CA LYS A 2 -28.14 -37.32 -15.06
C LYS A 2 -28.52 -35.96 -15.68
N ASP A 3 -28.87 -34.95 -14.87
CA ASP A 3 -29.39 -33.65 -15.34
C ASP A 3 -28.50 -32.44 -14.92
N LEU A 4 -27.25 -32.67 -14.52
CA LEU A 4 -26.35 -31.57 -14.11
C LEU A 4 -25.61 -30.99 -15.32
N ASN A 5 -26.15 -29.90 -15.87
CA ASN A 5 -25.47 -29.07 -16.86
C ASN A 5 -24.35 -28.27 -16.17
N ILE A 6 -23.08 -28.60 -16.43
CA ILE A 6 -21.91 -27.85 -15.91
C ILE A 6 -22.02 -26.37 -16.24
N SER A 7 -22.44 -26.04 -17.46
CA SER A 7 -22.65 -24.67 -17.91
C SER A 7 -23.63 -23.88 -17.03
N GLN A 8 -24.72 -24.52 -16.58
CA GLN A 8 -25.68 -23.88 -15.69
C GLN A 8 -25.06 -23.64 -14.31
N LEU A 9 -24.38 -24.65 -13.77
CA LEU A 9 -23.73 -24.57 -12.45
C LEU A 9 -22.63 -23.49 -12.41
N ILE A 10 -21.81 -23.36 -13.46
CA ILE A 10 -20.80 -22.30 -13.55
C ILE A 10 -21.45 -20.92 -13.66
N THR A 11 -22.57 -20.82 -14.40
CA THR A 11 -23.32 -19.56 -14.53
C THR A 11 -23.92 -19.14 -13.19
N ASP A 12 -24.50 -20.08 -12.43
CA ASP A 12 -25.06 -19.84 -11.10
C ASP A 12 -23.98 -19.42 -10.09
N ILE A 13 -22.80 -20.07 -10.14
CA ILE A 13 -21.64 -19.68 -9.32
C ILE A 13 -21.16 -18.27 -9.69
N MET A 14 -21.07 -17.94 -10.97
CA MET A 14 -20.67 -16.60 -11.42
C MET A 14 -21.67 -15.52 -11.02
N ALA A 15 -22.97 -15.83 -11.00
CA ALA A 15 -24.01 -14.95 -10.49
C ALA A 15 -23.83 -14.71 -8.97
N LEU A 16 -23.64 -15.78 -8.20
CA LEU A 16 -23.36 -15.71 -6.75
C LEU A 16 -22.13 -14.86 -6.42
N ILE A 17 -21.04 -15.06 -7.16
CA ILE A 17 -19.78 -14.30 -7.01
C ILE A 17 -20.01 -12.81 -7.27
N ARG A 18 -20.80 -12.48 -8.31
CA ARG A 18 -21.15 -11.10 -8.66
C ARG A 18 -22.03 -10.45 -7.60
N ASP A 19 -23.06 -11.15 -7.13
CA ASP A 19 -24.03 -10.63 -6.16
C ASP A 19 -23.40 -10.38 -4.79
N HIS A 20 -22.38 -11.18 -4.41
CA HIS A 20 -21.65 -11.02 -3.15
C HIS A 20 -20.36 -10.19 -3.28
N GLY A 21 -20.07 -9.63 -4.46
CA GLY A 21 -18.91 -8.75 -4.68
C GLY A 21 -17.55 -9.44 -4.55
N ILE A 22 -17.48 -10.75 -4.80
CA ILE A 22 -16.25 -11.54 -4.67
C ILE A 22 -15.39 -11.32 -5.93
N LEU A 23 -14.13 -10.92 -5.75
CA LEU A 23 -13.16 -10.78 -6.83
C LEU A 23 -12.64 -12.16 -7.26
N LEU A 24 -12.97 -12.60 -8.47
CA LEU A 24 -12.46 -13.85 -9.02
C LEU A 24 -11.04 -13.68 -9.59
N PRO A 25 -10.05 -14.49 -9.19
CA PRO A 25 -8.71 -14.44 -9.78
C PRO A 25 -8.75 -14.68 -11.30
N PRO A 26 -7.92 -13.97 -12.09
CA PRO A 26 -7.91 -14.09 -13.55
C PRO A 26 -7.75 -15.53 -14.07
N ASP A 27 -6.94 -16.33 -13.40
CA ASP A 27 -6.67 -17.73 -13.79
C ASP A 27 -7.91 -18.61 -13.67
N MET A 28 -8.71 -18.41 -12.63
CA MET A 28 -9.97 -19.14 -12.43
C MET A 28 -11.02 -18.71 -13.44
N ALA A 29 -11.09 -17.41 -13.76
CA ALA A 29 -11.99 -16.90 -14.79
C ALA A 29 -11.67 -17.50 -16.17
N MET A 30 -10.38 -17.63 -16.50
CA MET A 30 -9.92 -18.26 -17.74
C MET A 30 -10.25 -19.75 -17.80
N LEU A 31 -10.10 -20.47 -16.68
CA LEU A 31 -10.48 -21.88 -16.58
C LEU A 31 -11.99 -22.07 -16.84
N PHE A 32 -12.84 -21.28 -16.18
CA PHE A 32 -14.28 -21.35 -16.39
C PHE A 32 -14.66 -21.04 -17.83
N LYS A 33 -14.05 -20.01 -18.44
CA LYS A 33 -14.27 -19.67 -19.85
C LYS A 33 -13.89 -20.83 -20.78
N ALA A 34 -12.77 -21.51 -20.52
CA ALA A 34 -12.34 -22.67 -21.30
C ALA A 34 -13.33 -23.84 -21.17
N LEU A 35 -13.81 -24.14 -19.97
CA LEU A 35 -14.79 -25.21 -19.73
C LEU A 35 -16.13 -24.93 -20.43
N ILE A 36 -16.63 -23.70 -20.33
CA ILE A 36 -17.87 -23.29 -21.01
C ILE A 36 -17.71 -23.40 -22.53
N THR A 37 -16.57 -22.96 -23.07
CA THR A 37 -16.30 -23.01 -24.52
C THR A 37 -16.21 -24.46 -25.01
N LEU A 38 -15.59 -25.34 -24.24
CA LEU A 38 -15.47 -26.76 -24.56
C LEU A 38 -16.83 -27.47 -24.55
N GLU A 39 -17.67 -27.20 -23.54
CA GLU A 39 -19.03 -27.75 -23.49
C GLU A 39 -19.91 -27.21 -24.63
N GLY A 40 -19.81 -25.91 -24.91
CA GLY A 40 -20.54 -25.26 -26.01
C GLY A 40 -20.16 -25.81 -27.38
N LEU A 41 -18.86 -26.04 -27.63
CA LEU A 41 -18.38 -26.66 -28.86
C LEU A 41 -18.82 -28.14 -28.96
N GLY A 42 -18.77 -28.87 -27.85
CA GLY A 42 -19.24 -30.26 -27.81
C GLY A 42 -20.72 -30.39 -28.15
N ARG A 43 -21.57 -29.51 -27.61
CA ARG A 43 -23.02 -29.48 -27.90
C ARG A 43 -23.37 -29.08 -29.33
N GLN A 44 -22.51 -28.29 -29.99
CA GLN A 44 -22.70 -27.98 -31.42
C GLN A 44 -22.48 -29.19 -32.32
N LEU A 45 -21.65 -30.15 -31.88
CA LEU A 45 -21.33 -31.36 -32.64
C LEU A 45 -22.25 -32.54 -32.28
N ASP A 46 -22.64 -32.65 -31.01
CA ASP A 46 -23.57 -33.64 -30.50
C ASP A 46 -24.53 -32.97 -29.51
N PRO A 47 -25.83 -32.82 -29.86
CA PRO A 47 -26.82 -32.12 -29.03
C PRO A 47 -26.96 -32.69 -27.61
N ASP A 48 -26.67 -33.97 -27.40
CA ASP A 48 -26.80 -34.66 -26.11
C ASP A 48 -25.47 -34.73 -25.34
N PHE A 49 -24.43 -34.02 -25.80
CA PHE A 49 -23.10 -34.05 -25.20
C PHE A 49 -23.07 -33.51 -23.76
N GLN A 50 -22.65 -34.38 -22.82
CA GLN A 50 -22.41 -34.03 -21.42
C GLN A 50 -20.91 -34.11 -21.07
N LEU A 51 -20.32 -32.95 -20.80
CA LEU A 51 -18.89 -32.84 -20.46
C LEU A 51 -18.53 -33.56 -19.15
N VAL A 52 -19.45 -33.60 -18.19
CA VAL A 52 -19.26 -34.28 -16.89
C VAL A 52 -18.91 -35.75 -17.10
N GLU A 53 -19.67 -36.45 -17.94
CA GLU A 53 -19.56 -37.91 -18.09
C GLU A 53 -18.19 -38.31 -18.65
N HIS A 54 -17.63 -37.47 -19.54
CA HIS A 54 -16.34 -37.69 -20.17
C HIS A 54 -15.15 -37.30 -19.28
N ILE A 55 -15.29 -36.25 -18.46
CA ILE A 55 -14.22 -35.80 -17.55
C ILE A 55 -14.15 -36.65 -16.26
N THR A 56 -15.28 -37.19 -15.81
CA THR A 56 -15.38 -38.01 -14.58
C THR A 56 -14.34 -39.13 -14.48
N PRO A 57 -14.12 -39.99 -15.50
CA PRO A 57 -13.11 -41.05 -15.40
C PRO A 57 -11.69 -40.51 -15.24
N PHE A 58 -11.33 -39.43 -15.95
CA PHE A 58 -10.01 -38.79 -15.83
C PHE A 58 -9.80 -38.17 -14.45
N VAL A 59 -10.81 -37.48 -13.91
CA VAL A 59 -10.74 -36.90 -12.56
C VAL A 59 -10.62 -37.99 -11.51
N ARG A 60 -11.34 -39.12 -11.69
CA ARG A 60 -11.25 -40.27 -10.79
C ARG A 60 -9.83 -40.86 -10.79
N GLU A 61 -9.23 -41.04 -11.96
CA GLU A 61 -7.86 -41.56 -12.09
C GLU A 61 -6.83 -40.60 -11.49
N LEU A 62 -6.97 -39.29 -11.73
CA LEU A 62 -6.12 -38.25 -11.15
C LEU A 62 -6.25 -38.15 -9.63
N LEU A 63 -7.47 -38.26 -9.09
CA LEU A 63 -7.71 -38.28 -7.65
C LEU A 63 -7.10 -39.53 -7.01
N LEU A 64 -7.28 -40.71 -7.62
CA LEU A 64 -6.67 -41.95 -7.14
C LEU A 64 -5.14 -41.89 -7.17
N ALA A 65 -4.54 -41.26 -8.18
CA ALA A 65 -3.10 -41.04 -8.26
C ALA A 65 -2.59 -40.01 -7.22
N ARG A 66 -3.36 -38.94 -6.97
CA ARG A 66 -2.97 -37.85 -6.05
C ARG A 66 -3.18 -38.21 -4.57
N TYR A 67 -4.12 -39.10 -4.26
CA TYR A 67 -4.43 -39.58 -2.91
C TYR A 67 -3.85 -40.97 -2.60
N HIS A 68 -2.97 -41.50 -3.45
CA HIS A 68 -2.33 -42.79 -3.18
C HIS A 68 -1.54 -42.74 -1.85
N PRO A 69 -1.77 -43.66 -0.89
CA PRO A 69 -1.23 -43.55 0.47
C PRO A 69 0.30 -43.48 0.54
N LYS A 70 1.00 -44.09 -0.44
CA LYS A 70 2.47 -44.01 -0.55
C LYS A 70 3.01 -42.60 -0.85
N THR A 71 2.29 -41.75 -1.59
CA THR A 71 2.74 -40.38 -1.90
C THR A 71 2.44 -39.41 -0.76
N LEU A 72 1.34 -39.64 -0.04
CA LEU A 72 1.01 -38.94 1.22
C LEU A 72 2.05 -39.24 2.32
N LEU A 73 2.44 -40.49 2.51
CA LEU A 73 3.48 -40.88 3.47
C LEU A 73 4.85 -40.27 3.13
N LYS A 74 5.24 -40.23 1.85
CA LYS A 74 6.48 -39.56 1.43
C LYS A 74 6.45 -38.05 1.70
N ARG A 75 5.33 -37.38 1.43
CA ARG A 75 5.16 -35.95 1.75
C ARG A 75 5.17 -35.69 3.25
N GLY A 76 4.44 -36.51 4.04
CA GLY A 76 4.43 -36.41 5.49
C GLY A 76 5.82 -36.58 6.11
N LYS A 77 6.64 -37.48 5.56
CA LYS A 77 8.04 -37.65 6.01
C LYS A 77 8.90 -36.41 5.70
N LEU A 78 8.76 -35.83 4.50
CA LEU A 78 9.47 -34.58 4.18
C LEU A 78 9.03 -33.44 5.09
N THR A 79 7.72 -33.25 5.27
CA THR A 79 7.17 -32.20 6.13
C THR A 79 7.60 -32.37 7.59
N LEU A 80 7.64 -33.60 8.11
CA LEU A 80 8.16 -33.90 9.45
C LEU A 80 9.66 -33.62 9.57
N GLN A 81 10.45 -33.96 8.55
CA GLN A 81 11.89 -33.65 8.54
C GLN A 81 12.15 -32.14 8.49
N GLU A 82 11.34 -31.38 7.77
CA GLU A 82 11.40 -29.92 7.74
C GLU A 82 10.99 -29.30 9.08
N THR A 83 9.92 -29.78 9.73
CA THR A 83 9.51 -29.28 11.05
C THR A 83 10.53 -29.63 12.14
N LEU A 84 11.08 -30.85 12.13
CA LEU A 84 12.17 -31.25 13.04
C LEU A 84 13.46 -30.46 12.75
N GLY A 85 13.72 -30.12 11.48
CA GLY A 85 14.81 -29.23 11.06
C GLY A 85 14.68 -27.81 11.61
N MET A 86 13.46 -27.28 11.70
CA MET A 86 13.19 -25.95 12.27
C MET A 86 13.41 -25.92 13.79
N LEU A 87 12.93 -26.95 14.51
CA LEU A 87 13.16 -27.10 15.96
C LEU A 87 14.64 -27.23 16.31
N THR A 88 15.42 -27.90 15.46
CA THR A 88 16.88 -28.03 15.63
C THR A 88 17.68 -26.85 15.08
N GLY A 89 17.08 -25.99 14.24
CA GLY A 89 17.66 -24.75 13.72
C GLY A 89 17.50 -23.53 14.63
N LEU A 90 16.45 -23.51 15.47
CA LEU A 90 16.14 -22.46 16.45
C LEU A 90 17.34 -22.01 17.32
N PRO A 91 18.18 -22.91 17.86
CA PRO A 91 19.35 -22.52 18.63
C PRO A 91 20.35 -21.69 17.81
N ARG A 92 20.50 -22.00 16.52
CA ARG A 92 21.43 -21.29 15.63
C ARG A 92 20.94 -19.89 15.32
N ASP A 93 19.64 -19.70 15.16
CA ASP A 93 19.07 -18.37 14.92
C ASP A 93 19.13 -17.49 16.16
N ILE A 94 18.97 -18.06 17.36
CA ILE A 94 19.22 -17.35 18.63
C ILE A 94 20.71 -16.95 18.76
N LEU A 95 21.63 -17.85 18.41
CA LEU A 95 23.07 -17.57 18.41
C LEU A 95 23.44 -16.47 17.40
N ARG A 96 22.82 -16.47 16.21
CA ARG A 96 22.99 -15.42 15.20
C ARG A 96 22.45 -14.08 15.69
N LEU A 97 21.24 -14.06 16.25
CA LEU A 97 20.63 -12.86 16.83
C LEU A 97 21.52 -12.27 17.94
N SER A 98 22.04 -13.13 18.84
CA SER A 98 22.98 -12.74 19.90
C SER A 98 24.27 -12.13 19.32
N LYS A 99 24.78 -12.68 18.22
CA LYS A 99 25.98 -12.17 17.54
C LYS A 99 25.70 -10.83 16.85
N ASP A 100 24.55 -10.69 16.20
CA ASP A 100 24.15 -9.46 15.51
C ASP A 100 23.84 -8.32 16.50
N ILE A 101 23.30 -8.64 17.68
CA ILE A 101 23.13 -7.71 18.80
C ILE A 101 24.49 -7.26 19.34
N ARG A 102 25.42 -8.19 19.62
CA ARG A 102 26.78 -7.85 20.10
C ARG A 102 27.60 -7.05 19.10
N GLN A 103 27.40 -7.27 17.80
CA GLN A 103 28.09 -6.54 16.73
C GLN A 103 27.45 -5.18 16.40
N GLY A 104 26.38 -4.78 17.09
CA GLY A 104 25.68 -3.51 16.85
C GLY A 104 25.03 -3.41 15.47
N LYS A 105 24.90 -4.53 14.75
CA LYS A 105 24.19 -4.64 13.47
C LYS A 105 22.68 -4.64 13.65
N PHE A 106 22.23 -4.99 14.85
CA PHE A 106 20.84 -4.97 15.23
C PHE A 106 20.40 -3.57 15.67
N ARG A 107 19.99 -2.73 14.70
CA ARG A 107 19.37 -1.42 14.98
C ARG A 107 17.86 -1.59 15.07
N ILE A 108 17.35 -1.91 16.26
CA ILE A 108 15.91 -1.87 16.49
C ILE A 108 15.52 -0.41 16.64
N ASN A 109 14.72 0.12 15.72
CA ASN A 109 14.02 1.38 15.92
C ASN A 109 12.88 1.14 16.92
N LEU A 110 13.23 0.99 18.20
CA LEU A 110 12.24 0.90 19.28
C LEU A 110 11.72 2.31 19.55
N ASP A 111 10.45 2.49 19.27
CA ASP A 111 9.67 3.66 19.69
C ASP A 111 9.59 3.65 21.23
N LEU A 112 10.47 4.43 21.87
CA LEU A 112 10.65 4.49 23.33
C LEU A 112 9.34 4.80 24.07
N GLN A 113 8.40 5.48 23.41
CA GLN A 113 7.11 5.84 23.98
C GLN A 113 6.22 4.60 24.21
N ARG A 114 6.35 3.55 23.39
CA ARG A 114 5.59 2.30 23.54
C ARG A 114 6.12 1.45 24.70
N LEU A 115 7.44 1.42 24.90
CA LEU A 115 8.06 0.66 25.99
C LEU A 115 7.66 1.19 27.38
N ASP A 116 7.56 2.52 27.54
CA ASP A 116 7.16 3.12 28.80
C ASP A 116 5.68 2.82 29.15
N SER A 117 4.80 2.78 28.14
CA SER A 117 3.40 2.39 28.32
C SER A 117 3.24 0.91 28.69
N PHE A 118 4.01 0.04 28.04
CA PHE A 118 4.06 -1.39 28.36
C PHE A 118 4.60 -1.64 29.77
N GLY A 119 5.68 -0.95 30.15
CA GLY A 119 6.26 -1.04 31.50
C GLY A 119 5.24 -0.68 32.58
N LYS A 120 4.48 0.41 32.39
CA LYS A 120 3.43 0.83 33.35
C LYS A 120 2.25 -0.14 33.41
N GLN A 121 1.83 -0.72 32.28
CA GLN A 121 0.78 -1.73 32.26
C GLN A 121 1.23 -3.04 32.94
N LEU A 122 2.48 -3.43 32.71
CA LEU A 122 3.08 -4.59 33.35
C LEU A 122 3.25 -4.40 34.86
N ASP A 123 3.66 -3.20 35.29
CA ASP A 123 3.78 -2.85 36.71
C ASP A 123 2.42 -2.87 37.41
N ARG A 124 1.38 -2.27 36.81
CA ARG A 124 0.00 -2.36 37.31
C ARG A 124 -0.49 -3.81 37.42
N SER A 125 -0.21 -4.63 36.40
CA SER A 125 -0.61 -6.05 36.38
C SER A 125 0.12 -6.86 37.45
N THR A 126 1.42 -6.60 37.63
CA THR A 126 2.26 -7.25 38.65
C THR A 126 1.82 -6.86 40.05
N ASN A 127 1.57 -5.57 40.30
CA ASN A 127 1.07 -5.09 41.58
C ASN A 127 -0.29 -5.70 41.93
N ARG A 128 -1.20 -5.83 40.94
CA ARG A 128 -2.49 -6.50 41.12
C ARG A 128 -2.33 -7.99 41.47
N LEU A 129 -1.40 -8.68 40.80
CA LEU A 129 -1.07 -10.08 41.11
C LEU A 129 -0.53 -10.21 42.53
N THR A 130 0.42 -9.36 42.93
CA THR A 130 0.99 -9.34 44.28
C THR A 130 -0.11 -9.13 45.32
N MET A 131 -1.01 -8.16 45.13
CA MET A 131 -2.11 -7.91 46.04
C MET A 131 -3.10 -9.08 46.10
N ALA A 132 -3.38 -9.75 44.98
CA ALA A 132 -4.23 -10.94 44.96
C ALA A 132 -3.61 -12.10 45.74
N ILE A 133 -2.29 -12.32 45.58
CA ILE A 133 -1.54 -13.34 46.33
C ILE A 133 -1.53 -13.02 47.82
N VAL A 134 -1.22 -11.78 48.21
CA VAL A 134 -1.24 -11.34 49.62
C VAL A 134 -2.62 -11.54 50.23
N THR A 135 -3.68 -11.18 49.50
CA THR A 135 -5.07 -11.37 49.96
C THR A 135 -5.40 -12.86 50.12
N GLY A 136 -4.99 -13.72 49.18
CA GLY A 136 -5.16 -15.18 49.28
C GLY A 136 -4.43 -15.78 50.47
N CYS A 137 -3.17 -15.40 50.69
CA CYS A 137 -2.39 -15.80 51.87
C CYS A 137 -3.05 -15.32 53.18
N LEU A 138 -3.60 -14.11 53.20
CA LEU A 138 -4.29 -13.57 54.37
C LEU A 138 -5.58 -14.35 54.66
N ILE A 139 -6.36 -14.74 53.64
CA ILE A 139 -7.56 -15.57 53.78
C ILE A 139 -7.19 -16.95 54.35
N ILE A 140 -6.17 -17.60 53.78
CA ILE A 140 -5.71 -18.92 54.24
C ILE A 140 -5.18 -18.84 55.68
N GLY A 141 -4.34 -17.86 55.98
CA GLY A 141 -3.79 -17.65 57.33
C GLY A 141 -4.89 -17.38 58.37
N SER A 142 -5.87 -16.54 58.02
CA SER A 142 -7.02 -16.26 58.88
C SER A 142 -7.89 -17.49 59.10
N SER A 143 -8.08 -18.31 58.06
CA SER A 143 -8.81 -19.59 58.14
C SER A 143 -8.12 -20.60 59.05
N ILE A 144 -6.78 -20.66 59.04
CA ILE A 144 -6.01 -21.55 59.92
C ILE A 144 -6.11 -21.07 61.37
N VAL A 145 -5.98 -19.77 61.63
CA VAL A 145 -6.09 -19.21 63.00
C VAL A 145 -7.49 -19.43 63.58
N MET A 146 -8.53 -19.51 62.74
CA MET A 146 -9.90 -19.80 63.17
C MET A 146 -10.08 -21.18 63.81
N THR A 147 -9.20 -22.15 63.53
CA THR A 147 -9.28 -23.51 64.11
C THR A 147 -8.55 -23.64 65.45
N VAL A 148 -7.72 -22.65 65.81
CA VAL A 148 -6.98 -22.64 67.07
C VAL A 148 -7.84 -22.02 68.16
N ASN A 149 -8.25 -22.84 69.14
CA ASN A 149 -9.11 -22.44 70.26
C ASN A 149 -8.39 -21.59 71.35
N ALA A 150 -7.20 -21.08 71.07
CA ALA A 150 -6.37 -20.33 72.01
C ALA A 150 -6.39 -18.82 71.69
N GLY A 151 -6.71 -17.99 72.69
CA GLY A 151 -6.72 -16.52 72.58
C GLY A 151 -8.06 -15.86 72.95
N PRO A 152 -8.12 -14.51 72.99
CA PRO A 152 -9.36 -13.78 73.24
C PRO A 152 -10.40 -14.10 72.16
N LYS A 153 -11.63 -14.40 72.58
CA LYS A 153 -12.75 -14.72 71.68
C LYS A 153 -13.66 -13.51 71.54
N LEU A 154 -14.05 -13.18 70.32
CA LEU A 154 -15.02 -12.13 69.99
C LEU A 154 -16.21 -12.82 69.31
N PHE A 155 -17.43 -12.65 69.83
CA PHE A 155 -18.64 -13.32 69.31
C PHE A 155 -18.54 -14.86 69.18
N GLY A 156 -17.71 -15.51 70.01
CA GLY A 156 -17.49 -16.97 69.97
C GLY A 156 -16.44 -17.42 68.95
N LEU A 157 -15.87 -16.51 68.16
CA LEU A 157 -14.80 -16.76 67.18
C LEU A 157 -13.44 -16.27 67.70
N PRO A 158 -12.31 -16.87 67.29
CA PRO A 158 -10.98 -16.35 67.62
C PRO A 158 -10.78 -14.93 67.07
N PHE A 159 -10.43 -13.97 67.95
CA PHE A 159 -10.31 -12.54 67.61
C PHE A 159 -9.38 -12.27 66.43
N PHE A 160 -8.21 -12.92 66.40
CA PHE A 160 -7.21 -12.74 65.35
C PHE A 160 -7.66 -13.27 63.99
N GLY A 161 -8.41 -14.39 63.95
CA GLY A 161 -8.97 -14.93 62.72
C GLY A 161 -10.06 -14.02 62.13
N PHE A 162 -10.93 -13.48 63.00
CA PHE A 162 -11.99 -12.56 62.59
C PHE A 162 -11.44 -11.26 61.97
N ILE A 163 -10.44 -10.65 62.60
CA ILE A 163 -9.79 -9.43 62.06
C ILE A 163 -9.12 -9.71 60.72
N GLY A 164 -8.41 -10.83 60.60
CA GLY A 164 -7.75 -11.20 59.35
C GLY A 164 -8.74 -11.38 58.19
N PHE A 165 -9.91 -11.97 58.44
CA PHE A 165 -11.00 -12.04 57.46
C PHE A 165 -11.58 -10.67 57.10
N MET A 166 -11.76 -9.76 58.06
CA MET A 166 -12.25 -8.40 57.77
C MET A 166 -11.28 -7.60 56.89
N ILE A 167 -9.98 -7.70 57.17
CA ILE A 167 -8.93 -7.05 56.35
C ILE A 167 -8.89 -7.67 54.94
N ALA A 168 -9.03 -8.99 54.82
CA ALA A 168 -9.09 -9.67 53.54
C ALA A 168 -10.32 -9.29 52.71
N LEU A 169 -11.48 -9.12 53.35
CA LEU A 169 -12.72 -8.68 52.71
C LEU A 169 -12.57 -7.26 52.15
N PHE A 170 -12.01 -6.35 52.96
CA PHE A 170 -11.74 -4.98 52.52
C PHE A 170 -10.76 -4.93 51.34
N ASN A 171 -9.65 -5.67 51.41
CA ASN A 171 -8.68 -5.77 50.32
C ASN A 171 -9.31 -6.34 49.04
N SER A 172 -10.15 -7.36 49.17
CA SER A 172 -10.84 -7.98 48.01
C SER A 172 -11.77 -6.98 47.33
N VAL A 173 -12.58 -6.23 48.09
CA VAL A 173 -13.48 -5.20 47.55
C VAL A 173 -12.69 -4.06 46.89
N TRP A 174 -11.62 -3.60 47.55
CA TRP A 174 -10.74 -2.58 46.98
C TRP A 174 -10.10 -3.03 45.66
N LEU A 175 -9.64 -4.27 45.58
CA LEU A 175 -9.04 -4.84 44.37
C LEU A 175 -10.05 -5.01 43.22
N ILE A 176 -11.31 -5.30 43.53
CA ILE A 176 -12.40 -5.36 42.53
C ILE A 176 -12.75 -3.97 42.01
N CYS A 177 -12.84 -2.95 42.88
CA CYS A 177 -13.08 -1.58 42.46
C CYS A 177 -11.91 -1.01 41.65
N ALA A 178 -10.66 -1.28 42.06
CA ALA A 178 -9.46 -0.89 41.34
C ALA A 178 -9.30 -1.61 39.99
N ALA A 179 -10.02 -2.72 39.79
CA ALA A 179 -9.98 -3.52 38.56
C ALA A 179 -11.08 -3.15 37.56
N GLN A 180 -11.91 -2.13 37.81
CA GLN A 180 -12.91 -1.70 36.84
C GLN A 180 -12.22 -1.31 35.53
N ALA A 181 -12.74 -1.90 34.45
CA ALA A 181 -11.99 -2.25 33.25
C ALA A 181 -11.64 -1.04 32.38
N LEU A 182 -10.43 -1.05 31.82
CA LEU A 182 -10.06 -0.24 30.65
C LEU A 182 -11.19 -0.28 29.63
N GLN A 183 -11.84 0.85 29.38
CA GLN A 183 -12.91 0.90 28.40
C GLN A 183 -12.28 0.83 27.00
N LEU A 184 -12.40 -0.35 26.37
CA LEU A 184 -11.99 -0.58 25.00
C LEU A 184 -13.13 -0.17 24.05
N VAL A 185 -12.83 0.78 23.16
CA VAL A 185 -13.75 1.19 22.09
C VAL A 185 -13.25 0.60 20.78
N GLU A 186 -14.00 -0.35 20.22
CA GLU A 186 -13.75 -0.84 18.87
C GLU A 186 -14.15 0.24 17.86
N LEU A 187 -13.22 0.55 16.97
CA LEU A 187 -13.40 1.50 15.87
C LEU A 187 -13.65 0.70 14.60
N ASN A 188 -14.48 1.21 13.70
CA ASN A 188 -14.84 0.51 12.46
C ASN A 188 -14.29 1.20 11.21
N TRP A 189 -14.18 2.53 11.23
CA TRP A 189 -13.97 3.32 10.02
C TRP A 189 -12.75 4.23 10.07
N ARG A 190 -12.44 4.81 11.23
CA ARG A 190 -11.27 5.67 11.43
C ARG A 190 -10.10 4.93 12.10
N ALA A 191 -8.88 5.31 11.71
CA ALA A 191 -7.68 4.80 12.35
C ALA A 191 -7.61 5.28 13.81
N PRO A 192 -7.29 4.40 14.78
CA PRO A 192 -7.25 4.79 16.20
C PRO A 192 -6.26 5.91 16.50
N SER A 193 -5.16 6.02 15.74
CA SER A 193 -4.18 7.11 15.86
C SER A 193 -4.74 8.47 15.44
N GLU A 194 -5.58 8.53 14.40
CA GLU A 194 -6.24 9.77 13.97
C GLU A 194 -7.24 10.25 15.04
N LEU A 195 -7.99 9.32 15.64
CA LEU A 195 -8.92 9.64 16.73
C LEU A 195 -8.19 10.00 18.03
N GLN A 196 -7.09 9.32 18.35
CA GLN A 196 -6.24 9.69 19.48
C GLN A 196 -5.73 11.13 19.34
N ALA A 197 -5.23 11.51 18.18
CA ALA A 197 -4.75 12.87 17.92
C ALA A 197 -5.87 13.92 18.01
N ALA A 198 -7.07 13.60 17.51
CA ALA A 198 -8.24 14.49 17.59
C ALA A 198 -8.77 14.66 19.02
N LEU A 199 -8.66 13.63 19.85
CA LEU A 199 -9.12 13.64 21.24
C LEU A 199 -8.04 14.14 22.21
N GLN A 200 -6.76 14.14 21.82
CA GLN A 200 -5.62 14.60 22.60
C GLN A 200 -5.81 15.96 23.31
N PRO A 201 -6.35 17.01 22.66
CA PRO A 201 -6.57 18.32 23.31
C PRO A 201 -7.72 18.35 24.32
N GLN A 202 -8.58 17.33 24.38
CA GLN A 202 -9.70 17.26 25.32
C GLN A 202 -9.41 16.45 26.60
N LEU A 203 -8.22 15.82 26.69
CA LEU A 203 -7.82 15.07 27.88
C LEU A 203 -7.34 16.01 28.99
N ARG A 204 -7.66 15.64 30.22
CA ARG A 204 -7.03 16.21 31.42
C ARG A 204 -5.62 15.63 31.62
N PRO A 205 -4.74 16.28 32.41
CA PRO A 205 -3.35 15.83 32.62
C PRO A 205 -3.22 14.41 33.21
N ASP A 206 -4.27 13.94 33.87
CA ASP A 206 -4.41 12.64 34.53
C ASP A 206 -5.09 11.57 33.65
N GLU A 207 -5.67 11.94 32.51
CA GLU A 207 -6.36 11.04 31.58
C GLU A 207 -5.40 10.56 30.47
N ARG A 208 -5.52 9.30 30.02
CA ARG A 208 -4.69 8.74 28.94
C ARG A 208 -5.54 8.06 27.88
N LEU A 209 -5.13 8.26 26.62
CA LEU A 209 -5.74 7.65 25.44
C LEU A 209 -4.65 6.92 24.66
N SER A 210 -4.82 5.63 24.44
CA SER A 210 -3.88 4.78 23.70
C SER A 210 -4.57 4.10 22.53
N ALA A 211 -3.97 4.20 21.35
CA ALA A 211 -4.44 3.53 20.14
C ALA A 211 -3.76 2.17 19.98
N MET A 212 -4.53 1.10 19.76
CA MET A 212 -3.98 -0.25 19.53
C MET A 212 -4.81 -1.00 18.50
N ASP A 213 -4.18 -1.43 17.39
CA ASP A 213 -4.81 -2.08 16.24
C ASP A 213 -6.02 -1.31 15.68
N ASN A 214 -7.25 -1.77 15.97
CA ASN A 214 -8.52 -1.14 15.60
C ASN A 214 -9.31 -0.68 16.84
N GLN A 215 -8.64 -0.56 17.98
CA GLN A 215 -9.23 -0.28 19.28
C GLN A 215 -8.61 0.97 19.90
N LEU A 216 -9.45 1.74 20.58
CA LEU A 216 -9.06 2.89 21.38
C LEU A 216 -9.19 2.50 22.85
N ILE A 217 -8.07 2.53 23.56
CA ILE A 217 -7.98 2.24 24.99
C ILE A 217 -8.05 3.56 25.74
N ILE A 218 -9.07 3.72 26.57
CA ILE A 218 -9.29 4.91 27.38
C ILE A 218 -8.96 4.55 28.83
N ASP A 219 -8.07 5.32 29.46
CA ASP A 219 -7.70 5.23 30.88
C ASP A 219 -8.08 6.56 31.52
N ALA A 220 -9.31 6.63 32.06
CA ALA A 220 -9.87 7.84 32.67
C ALA A 220 -10.84 7.51 33.81
N SER A 221 -11.38 8.54 34.48
CA SER A 221 -12.44 8.32 35.48
C SER A 221 -13.71 7.73 34.84
N PRO A 222 -14.51 6.89 35.54
CA PRO A 222 -15.63 6.16 34.93
C PRO A 222 -16.67 7.03 34.22
N ALA A 223 -16.92 8.24 34.74
CA ALA A 223 -17.83 9.20 34.12
C ALA A 223 -17.27 9.80 32.82
N ARG A 224 -15.95 9.94 32.73
CA ARG A 224 -15.25 10.51 31.58
C ARG A 224 -14.98 9.48 30.49
N GLU A 225 -14.72 8.23 30.86
CA GLU A 225 -14.59 7.13 29.88
C GLU A 225 -15.85 7.00 29.03
N ALA A 226 -17.04 7.02 29.65
CA ALA A 226 -18.31 6.99 28.93
C ALA A 226 -18.49 8.18 27.97
N GLN A 227 -18.06 9.39 28.37
CA GLN A 227 -18.12 10.59 27.53
C GLN A 227 -17.15 10.50 26.35
N LEU A 228 -15.90 10.12 26.59
CA LEU A 228 -14.86 9.98 25.57
C LEU A 228 -15.20 8.83 24.60
N ALA A 229 -15.78 7.74 25.08
CA ALA A 229 -16.26 6.65 24.24
C ALA A 229 -17.43 7.08 23.36
N ALA A 230 -18.39 7.85 23.89
CA ALA A 230 -19.47 8.41 23.10
C ALA A 230 -18.95 9.37 22.02
N LEU A 231 -17.98 10.21 22.36
CA LEU A 231 -17.34 11.13 21.42
C LEU A 231 -16.54 10.38 20.34
N ALA A 232 -15.80 9.33 20.72
CA ALA A 232 -15.08 8.48 19.77
C ALA A 232 -16.03 7.82 18.76
N ARG A 233 -17.19 7.33 19.21
CA ARG A 233 -18.23 6.77 18.32
C ARG A 233 -18.85 7.82 17.39
N GLN A 234 -19.00 9.06 17.83
CA GLN A 234 -19.48 10.15 16.97
C GLN A 234 -18.45 10.54 15.90
N LEU A 235 -17.16 10.41 16.20
CA LEU A 235 -16.07 10.70 15.26
C LEU A 235 -15.74 9.52 14.33
N ASP A 236 -16.11 8.29 14.69
CA ASP A 236 -15.98 7.07 13.87
C ASP A 236 -17.02 7.01 12.74
N VAL A 237 -16.98 8.01 11.86
CA VAL A 237 -17.86 8.10 10.70
C VAL A 237 -17.30 7.34 9.51
N ARG A 238 -18.20 6.73 8.72
CA ARG A 238 -17.83 6.04 7.48
C ARG A 238 -17.20 7.03 6.49
N PRO A 239 -15.99 6.75 5.96
CA PRO A 239 -15.33 7.66 5.04
C PRO A 239 -16.11 7.75 3.72
N VAL A 240 -16.32 8.99 3.25
CA VAL A 240 -16.94 9.27 1.96
C VAL A 240 -15.86 9.22 0.88
N SER A 241 -16.11 8.44 -0.17
CA SER A 241 -15.26 8.42 -1.37
C SER A 241 -15.81 9.38 -2.42
N LEU A 242 -14.94 10.19 -2.99
CA LEU A 242 -15.26 11.20 -4.01
C LEU A 242 -14.48 10.85 -5.28
N ARG A 243 -15.20 10.76 -6.40
CA ARG A 243 -14.60 10.58 -7.72
C ARG A 243 -14.36 11.95 -8.33
N LEU A 244 -13.09 12.25 -8.61
CA LEU A 244 -12.63 13.43 -9.31
C LEU A 244 -12.38 13.06 -10.77
N GLU A 245 -13.03 13.78 -11.67
CA GLU A 245 -12.82 13.70 -13.11
C GLU A 245 -12.16 15.00 -13.57
N VAL A 246 -10.99 14.87 -14.19
CA VAL A 246 -10.23 16.00 -14.71
C VAL A 246 -10.17 15.87 -16.22
N SER A 247 -10.85 16.77 -16.91
CA SER A 247 -10.81 16.87 -18.37
C SER A 247 -9.80 17.94 -18.80
N GLN A 248 -8.78 17.55 -19.55
CA GLN A 248 -7.85 18.47 -20.18
C GLN A 248 -8.10 18.52 -21.68
N SER A 249 -8.55 19.66 -22.20
CA SER A 249 -8.69 19.92 -23.63
C SER A 249 -7.49 20.72 -24.12
N GLY A 250 -6.66 20.13 -24.98
CA GLY A 250 -5.58 20.83 -25.69
C GLY A 250 -5.88 20.93 -27.19
N SER A 251 -5.90 22.15 -27.73
CA SER A 251 -5.98 22.37 -29.18
C SER A 251 -4.57 22.36 -29.78
N ARG A 252 -4.21 21.35 -30.57
CA ARG A 252 -2.89 21.25 -31.23
C ARG A 252 -3.04 21.54 -32.72
N VAL A 253 -2.62 22.72 -33.16
CA VAL A 253 -2.51 23.06 -34.60
C VAL A 253 -1.15 22.56 -35.10
N GLN A 254 -1.12 21.47 -35.85
CA GLN A 254 0.11 20.92 -36.41
C GLN A 254 0.30 21.43 -37.85
N ASN A 255 1.16 22.44 -38.01
CA ASN A 255 1.62 22.90 -39.32
C ASN A 255 2.75 21.97 -39.82
N GLN A 256 2.42 21.04 -40.73
CA GLN A 256 3.45 20.32 -41.49
C GLN A 256 3.72 21.07 -42.78
N SER A 257 4.76 21.90 -42.79
CA SER A 257 5.32 22.45 -44.03
C SER A 257 6.32 21.43 -44.60
N GLY A 258 5.87 20.62 -45.57
CA GLY A 258 6.71 19.71 -46.34
C GLY A 258 6.75 20.12 -47.80
N VAL A 259 7.93 20.28 -48.39
CA VAL A 259 8.08 20.42 -49.84
C VAL A 259 8.20 19.02 -50.43
N GLN A 260 7.09 18.49 -50.95
CA GLN A 260 7.07 17.19 -51.63
C GLN A 260 7.37 17.39 -53.12
N VAL A 261 8.60 17.09 -53.55
CA VAL A 261 8.97 17.09 -54.96
C VAL A 261 8.45 15.81 -55.61
N GLN A 262 7.24 15.86 -56.17
CA GLN A 262 6.67 14.76 -56.95
C GLN A 262 6.91 15.02 -58.44
N GLY A 263 8.00 14.47 -58.98
CA GLY A 263 8.27 14.50 -60.42
C GLY A 263 7.52 13.38 -61.12
N ASN A 264 6.59 13.70 -62.01
CA ASN A 264 5.98 12.73 -62.91
C ASN A 264 6.56 12.95 -64.31
N ILE A 265 7.36 12.00 -64.81
CA ILE A 265 7.91 12.06 -66.16
C ILE A 265 6.97 11.27 -67.07
N SER A 266 6.00 11.94 -67.66
CA SER A 266 5.17 11.35 -68.70
C SER A 266 5.86 11.50 -70.06
N ILE A 267 6.42 10.40 -70.58
CA ILE A 267 6.92 10.36 -71.96
C ILE A 267 5.70 10.15 -72.87
N GLY A 268 5.21 11.24 -73.46
CA GLY A 268 4.16 11.17 -74.48
C GLY A 268 4.64 10.45 -75.74
N ARG A 269 3.72 9.76 -76.44
CA ARG A 269 3.98 9.10 -77.73
C ARG A 269 4.52 10.14 -78.73
N ILE A 270 5.68 9.87 -79.33
CA ILE A 270 6.34 10.79 -80.27
C ILE A 270 5.55 10.81 -81.58
N MET A 271 4.82 11.90 -81.84
CA MET A 271 4.42 12.27 -83.20
C MET A 271 5.50 13.21 -83.78
N PRO A 272 5.88 13.06 -85.07
CA PRO A 272 6.90 13.91 -85.66
C PRO A 272 6.38 15.35 -85.74
N GLY A 273 6.97 16.25 -84.95
CA GLY A 273 6.69 17.69 -85.02
C GLY A 273 6.67 18.45 -83.70
N GLN A 274 6.46 17.81 -82.55
CA GLN A 274 6.49 18.50 -81.24
C GLN A 274 7.06 17.60 -80.14
N ALA A 275 8.30 17.87 -79.72
CA ALA A 275 8.93 17.27 -78.56
C ALA A 275 8.96 18.29 -77.41
N GLY A 276 8.16 18.07 -76.36
CA GLY A 276 8.17 18.88 -75.15
C GLY A 276 7.92 18.00 -73.93
N SER A 277 8.96 17.80 -73.12
CA SER A 277 8.87 17.15 -71.81
C SER A 277 8.64 18.22 -70.74
N ASN A 278 7.46 18.23 -70.11
CA ASN A 278 7.17 19.14 -69.01
C ASN A 278 7.43 18.47 -67.66
N LEU A 279 8.31 19.08 -66.85
CA LEU A 279 8.53 18.75 -65.44
C LEU A 279 7.80 19.80 -64.58
N THR A 280 6.78 19.37 -63.83
CA THR A 280 6.05 20.23 -62.88
C THR A 280 6.48 19.95 -61.45
N LEU A 281 6.95 20.97 -60.72
CA LEU A 281 7.19 20.92 -59.27
C LEU A 281 6.02 21.58 -58.53
N SER A 282 5.35 20.84 -57.65
CA SER A 282 4.29 21.35 -56.78
C SER A 282 4.68 21.24 -55.31
N ALA A 283 4.47 22.29 -54.51
CA ALA A 283 4.61 22.27 -53.06
C ALA A 283 3.21 22.40 -52.43
N GLN A 284 2.80 21.43 -51.61
CA GLN A 284 1.51 21.43 -50.93
C GLN A 284 1.71 21.52 -49.41
N GLN A 285 1.00 22.45 -48.76
CA GLN A 285 1.04 22.67 -47.31
C GLN A 285 -0.28 22.22 -46.67
N ASP A 286 -0.26 21.08 -45.98
CA ASP A 286 -1.41 20.55 -45.24
C ASP A 286 -1.29 20.88 -43.74
N GLY A 287 -2.20 21.70 -43.21
CA GLY A 287 -2.32 21.96 -41.77
C GLY A 287 -3.44 21.11 -41.16
N ARG A 288 -3.11 20.18 -40.25
CA ARG A 288 -4.12 19.39 -39.51
C ARG A 288 -4.18 19.86 -38.05
N ALA A 289 -5.36 20.29 -37.61
CA ALA A 289 -5.64 20.55 -36.20
C ALA A 289 -6.11 19.26 -35.52
N GLN A 290 -5.34 18.76 -34.55
CA GLN A 290 -5.65 17.56 -33.79
C GLN A 290 -6.12 17.97 -32.39
N TYR A 291 -7.38 17.67 -32.08
CA TYR A 291 -7.94 17.83 -30.73
C TYR A 291 -7.62 16.58 -29.91
N SER A 292 -6.91 16.73 -28.80
CA SER A 292 -6.69 15.67 -27.83
C SER A 292 -7.38 16.06 -26.52
N GLN A 293 -8.37 15.28 -26.10
CA GLN A 293 -8.97 15.38 -24.77
C GLN A 293 -8.40 14.24 -23.92
N VAL A 294 -7.75 14.60 -22.82
CA VAL A 294 -7.26 13.63 -21.82
C VAL A 294 -8.21 13.69 -20.63
N LEU A 295 -8.93 12.60 -20.37
CA LEU A 295 -9.78 12.42 -19.19
C LEU A 295 -9.01 11.60 -18.16
N GLN A 296 -8.82 12.15 -16.96
CA GLN A 296 -8.19 11.45 -15.85
C GLN A 296 -9.16 11.32 -14.68
N ASN A 297 -9.36 10.09 -14.24
CA ASN A 297 -10.28 9.76 -13.15
C ASN A 297 -9.49 9.35 -11.91
N LEU A 298 -9.75 10.01 -10.78
CA LEU A 298 -9.11 9.72 -9.50
C LEU A 298 -10.17 9.59 -8.41
N THR A 299 -10.18 8.48 -7.67
CA THR A 299 -11.09 8.31 -6.53
C THR A 299 -10.32 8.58 -5.23
N LEU A 300 -10.74 9.59 -4.47
CA LEU A 300 -10.11 9.99 -3.21
C LEU A 300 -11.10 9.91 -2.05
N LEU A 301 -10.58 9.63 -0.85
CA LEU A 301 -11.36 9.79 0.38
C LEU A 301 -11.42 11.26 0.76
N GLU A 302 -12.54 11.67 1.35
CA GLU A 302 -12.71 13.02 1.86
C GLU A 302 -11.55 13.42 2.78
N GLY A 303 -10.98 14.60 2.53
CA GLY A 303 -9.87 15.15 3.31
C GLY A 303 -8.52 14.48 3.06
N ARG A 304 -8.39 13.51 2.15
CA ARG A 304 -7.09 12.95 1.73
C ARG A 304 -6.60 13.57 0.42
N SER A 305 -5.29 13.79 0.31
CA SER A 305 -4.67 14.31 -0.90
C SER A 305 -4.38 13.20 -1.90
N GLY A 306 -4.61 13.47 -3.18
CA GLY A 306 -4.22 12.60 -4.28
C GLY A 306 -3.51 13.38 -5.37
N PHE A 307 -2.52 12.76 -6.01
CA PHE A 307 -1.77 13.36 -7.09
C PHE A 307 -2.46 13.11 -8.43
N ILE A 308 -2.68 14.17 -9.20
CA ILE A 308 -3.26 14.16 -10.54
C ILE A 308 -2.14 14.45 -11.52
N GLN A 309 -1.84 13.47 -12.36
CA GLN A 309 -0.73 13.51 -13.29
C GLN A 309 -1.17 14.08 -14.65
N LEU A 310 -0.75 15.31 -14.94
CA LEU A 310 -0.93 16.01 -16.20
C LEU A 310 0.26 15.76 -17.13
N GLY A 311 0.11 14.89 -18.12
CA GLY A 311 1.16 14.59 -19.11
C GLY A 311 0.93 15.26 -20.46
N GLN A 312 1.99 15.81 -21.08
CA GLN A 312 1.98 16.12 -22.51
C GLN A 312 3.10 15.35 -23.23
N SER A 313 2.75 14.63 -24.31
CA SER A 313 3.72 13.96 -25.17
C SER A 313 4.24 14.92 -26.26
N ARG A 314 5.55 15.24 -26.20
CA ARG A 314 6.25 16.06 -27.19
C ARG A 314 7.05 15.16 -28.14
N PRO A 315 6.79 15.19 -29.46
CA PRO A 315 7.62 14.50 -30.45
C PRO A 315 8.92 15.28 -30.64
N LEU A 316 10.05 14.63 -30.41
CA LEU A 316 11.37 15.12 -30.77
C LEU A 316 11.79 14.51 -32.11
N PRO A 317 11.99 15.33 -33.15
CA PRO A 317 12.47 14.85 -34.42
C PRO A 317 13.93 14.40 -34.30
N TRP A 318 14.27 13.28 -34.92
CA TRP A 318 15.64 12.81 -35.04
C TRP A 318 15.95 12.48 -36.50
N LEU A 319 17.23 12.58 -36.83
CA LEU A 319 17.76 12.31 -38.16
C LEU A 319 18.91 11.31 -38.00
N MET A 320 18.83 10.18 -38.68
CA MET A 320 19.88 9.18 -38.67
C MET A 320 20.28 8.87 -40.11
N GLN A 321 21.58 8.94 -40.40
CA GLN A 321 22.12 8.50 -41.68
C GLN A 321 22.39 7.00 -41.59
N THR A 322 21.80 6.22 -42.50
CA THR A 322 22.07 4.78 -42.57
C THR A 322 23.46 4.52 -43.13
N PRO A 323 24.07 3.35 -42.84
CA PRO A 323 25.37 2.97 -43.37
C PRO A 323 25.46 2.95 -44.91
N GLN A 324 24.31 2.90 -45.61
CA GLN A 324 24.19 2.97 -47.07
C GLN A 324 23.99 4.40 -47.60
N GLY A 325 24.14 5.42 -46.76
CA GLY A 325 24.10 6.83 -47.14
C GLY A 325 22.69 7.45 -47.20
N SER A 326 21.63 6.70 -46.90
CA SER A 326 20.26 7.23 -46.90
C SER A 326 19.94 7.95 -45.59
N LEU A 327 19.36 9.13 -45.66
CA LEU A 327 18.91 9.88 -44.48
C LEU A 327 17.50 9.41 -44.06
N VAL A 328 17.38 8.87 -42.85
CA VAL A 328 16.11 8.46 -42.25
C VAL A 328 15.72 9.49 -41.18
N ARG A 329 14.55 10.10 -41.34
CA ARG A 329 13.96 11.01 -40.35
C ARG A 329 12.87 10.27 -39.58
N GLY A 330 12.88 10.41 -38.26
CA GLY A 330 11.82 9.91 -37.39
C GLY A 330 11.44 10.92 -36.32
N SER A 331 10.43 10.59 -35.51
CA SER A 331 10.04 11.34 -34.32
C SER A 331 9.96 10.40 -33.14
N SER A 332 10.65 10.72 -32.05
CA SER A 332 10.54 10.01 -30.77
C SER A 332 9.60 10.77 -29.85
N MET A 333 8.61 10.11 -29.25
CA MET A 333 7.70 10.75 -28.29
C MET A 333 8.39 10.82 -26.92
N GLN A 334 8.45 12.01 -26.34
CA GLN A 334 8.93 12.22 -24.97
C GLN A 334 7.82 12.82 -24.12
N ASP A 335 7.45 12.12 -23.05
CA ASP A 335 6.37 12.52 -22.16
C ASP A 335 6.90 13.47 -21.07
N ALA A 336 6.34 14.68 -21.01
CA ALA A 336 6.55 15.59 -19.89
C ALA A 336 5.47 15.34 -18.85
N ILE A 337 5.84 14.73 -17.72
CA ILE A 337 4.95 14.45 -16.61
C ILE A 337 4.92 15.67 -15.68
N THR A 338 3.81 16.40 -15.68
CA THR A 338 3.50 17.43 -14.69
C THR A 338 2.29 17.00 -13.85
N GLY A 339 1.93 17.72 -12.80
CA GLY A 339 0.75 17.37 -12.01
C GLY A 339 0.50 18.28 -10.82
N PHE A 340 -0.59 18.02 -10.10
CA PHE A 340 -0.97 18.75 -8.90
C PHE A 340 -1.59 17.81 -7.87
N TYR A 341 -1.51 18.17 -6.59
CA TYR A 341 -2.23 17.49 -5.52
C TYR A 341 -3.64 18.09 -5.39
N ALA A 342 -4.66 17.25 -5.39
CA ALA A 342 -6.03 17.66 -5.06
C ALA A 342 -6.44 17.06 -3.73
N ARG A 343 -7.06 17.87 -2.87
CA ARG A 343 -7.65 17.46 -1.60
C ARG A 343 -9.11 17.88 -1.55
N PRO A 344 -10.07 16.95 -1.74
CA PRO A 344 -11.49 17.28 -1.69
C PRO A 344 -11.97 17.31 -0.23
N ARG A 345 -12.86 18.26 0.11
CA ARG A 345 -13.58 18.32 1.38
C ARG A 345 -15.07 18.45 1.12
N LEU A 346 -15.88 17.80 1.95
CA LEU A 346 -17.33 17.86 1.85
C LEU A 346 -17.86 18.94 2.80
N ASN A 347 -18.63 19.89 2.29
CA ASN A 347 -19.38 20.85 3.09
C ASN A 347 -20.86 20.72 2.74
N GLY A 348 -21.56 19.82 3.44
CA GLY A 348 -22.94 19.47 3.15
C GLY A 348 -23.09 18.85 1.76
N GLN A 349 -23.77 19.54 0.84
CA GLN A 349 -23.96 19.10 -0.55
C GLN A 349 -22.90 19.61 -1.54
N ARG A 350 -21.95 20.45 -1.10
CA ARG A 350 -20.90 21.01 -1.98
C ARG A 350 -19.55 20.37 -1.66
N VAL A 351 -18.78 20.07 -2.69
CA VAL A 351 -17.39 19.60 -2.57
C VAL A 351 -16.46 20.77 -2.86
N SER A 352 -15.64 21.17 -1.89
CA SER A 352 -14.55 22.11 -2.09
C SER A 352 -13.26 21.35 -2.35
N ILE A 353 -12.52 21.68 -3.41
CA ILE A 353 -11.27 21.02 -3.77
C ILE A 353 -10.12 22.00 -3.54
N GLU A 354 -9.23 21.68 -2.61
CA GLU A 354 -7.96 22.39 -2.44
C GLU A 354 -6.95 21.84 -3.46
N LEU A 355 -6.37 22.72 -4.27
CA LEU A 355 -5.36 22.39 -5.28
C LEU A 355 -3.98 22.85 -4.79
N GLY A 356 -3.04 21.93 -4.65
CA GLY A 356 -1.65 22.19 -4.31
C GLY A 356 -0.74 21.93 -5.52
N ARG A 357 0.21 22.83 -5.79
CA ARG A 357 1.21 22.63 -6.85
C ARG A 357 2.15 21.49 -6.43
N ALA A 358 2.41 20.55 -7.33
CA ALA A 358 3.46 19.56 -7.10
C ALA A 358 4.82 20.24 -7.31
N ILE A 359 5.51 20.52 -6.20
CA ILE A 359 6.88 21.00 -6.22
C ILE A 359 7.76 19.76 -6.24
N MET A 360 8.41 19.49 -7.36
CA MET A 360 9.36 18.37 -7.47
C MET A 360 10.74 18.83 -7.04
N ASN A 361 11.33 18.18 -6.05
CA ASN A 361 12.68 18.50 -5.62
C ASN A 361 13.71 17.75 -6.46
N ALA A 362 14.43 18.48 -7.32
CA ALA A 362 15.50 17.92 -8.12
C ALA A 362 16.86 18.02 -7.43
N MET A 363 17.66 16.97 -7.60
CA MET A 363 19.09 16.97 -7.33
C MET A 363 19.85 17.01 -8.65
N LEU A 364 20.65 18.05 -8.85
CA LEU A 364 21.54 18.17 -10.01
C LEU A 364 22.91 17.60 -9.67
N VAL A 365 23.45 16.80 -10.58
CA VAL A 365 24.79 16.22 -10.45
C VAL A 365 25.58 16.51 -11.72
N GLY A 366 26.70 17.22 -11.60
CA GLY A 366 27.46 17.77 -12.72
C GLY A 366 27.15 19.25 -12.99
N ALA A 367 27.60 19.76 -14.14
CA ALA A 367 27.57 21.18 -14.54
C ALA A 367 28.35 22.13 -13.60
N ASP A 368 29.45 22.71 -14.12
CA ASP A 368 30.31 23.63 -13.38
C ASP A 368 29.62 24.96 -13.05
N THR A 369 28.71 25.40 -13.94
CA THR A 369 27.86 26.58 -13.77
C THR A 369 26.43 26.23 -14.16
N LEU A 370 25.45 26.71 -13.38
CA LEU A 370 24.04 26.39 -13.59
C LEU A 370 23.38 27.29 -14.65
N GLY A 371 23.95 28.45 -15.00
CA GLY A 371 23.39 29.35 -16.01
C GLY A 371 21.89 29.59 -15.84
N ASN A 372 21.12 29.40 -16.91
CA ASN A 372 19.66 29.56 -16.93
C ASN A 372 18.88 28.30 -16.46
N ILE A 373 19.57 27.22 -16.10
CA ILE A 373 18.94 25.95 -15.73
C ILE A 373 17.98 26.10 -14.53
N PRO A 374 18.27 26.89 -13.48
CA PRO A 374 17.35 27.09 -12.37
C PRO A 374 16.03 27.76 -12.78
N GLU A 375 16.07 28.76 -13.67
CA GLU A 375 14.86 29.45 -14.14
C GLU A 375 14.00 28.53 -15.02
N VAL A 376 14.64 27.77 -15.92
CA VAL A 376 13.95 26.76 -16.74
C VAL A 376 13.31 25.70 -15.87
N LEU A 377 14.01 25.19 -14.86
CA LEU A 377 13.45 24.18 -13.93
C LEU A 377 12.29 24.75 -13.10
N GLN A 378 12.36 26.02 -12.67
CA GLN A 378 11.25 26.68 -11.99
C GLN A 378 10.00 26.83 -12.86
N GLU A 379 10.16 27.05 -14.16
CA GLU A 379 9.04 27.07 -15.12
C GLU A 379 8.29 25.72 -15.12
N PHE A 380 9.03 24.61 -14.99
CA PHE A 380 8.48 23.25 -14.87
C PHE A 380 8.05 22.86 -13.44
N GLY A 381 8.10 23.78 -12.47
CA GLY A 381 7.73 23.49 -11.07
C GLY A 381 8.73 22.59 -10.34
N ILE A 382 9.98 22.56 -10.81
CA ILE A 382 11.07 21.77 -10.24
C ILE A 382 11.99 22.71 -9.45
N THR A 383 12.14 22.46 -8.15
CA THR A 383 13.05 23.21 -7.27
C THR A 383 14.36 22.45 -7.09
N ILE A 384 15.49 23.12 -7.28
CA ILE A 384 16.81 22.52 -7.07
C ILE A 384 17.07 22.44 -5.55
N HIS A 385 16.92 21.25 -4.97
CA HIS A 385 17.17 21.03 -3.54
C HIS A 385 18.65 20.79 -3.24
N ARG A 386 19.41 20.25 -4.20
CA ARG A 386 20.85 20.03 -4.07
C ARG A 386 21.56 20.03 -5.43
N HIS A 387 22.71 20.69 -5.52
CA HIS A 387 23.59 20.68 -6.69
C HIS A 387 24.97 20.16 -6.31
N LEU A 388 25.40 19.07 -6.95
CA LEU A 388 26.76 18.53 -6.83
C LEU A 388 27.59 18.96 -8.03
N ASN A 389 28.44 19.96 -7.83
CA ASN A 389 29.44 20.38 -8.82
C ASN A 389 30.59 19.36 -8.90
N GLY A 390 30.97 18.96 -10.12
CA GLY A 390 32.05 18.02 -10.41
C GLY A 390 33.45 18.52 -10.00
N ARG A 391 33.68 19.83 -9.84
CA ARG A 391 34.99 20.41 -9.48
C ARG A 391 35.29 20.47 -7.97
N ASN A 392 34.28 20.32 -7.10
CA ASN A 392 34.49 20.46 -5.65
C ASN A 392 34.72 19.09 -4.97
N SER A 393 35.95 18.82 -4.55
CA SER A 393 36.37 17.55 -3.92
C SER A 393 35.70 17.26 -2.57
N SER A 394 35.16 18.27 -1.90
CA SER A 394 34.40 18.10 -0.64
C SER A 394 33.01 17.48 -0.87
N HIS A 395 32.41 17.69 -2.04
CA HIS A 395 31.10 17.15 -2.41
C HIS A 395 31.19 15.70 -2.93
N GLN A 396 32.36 15.29 -3.43
CA GLN A 396 32.62 13.94 -3.94
C GLN A 396 32.82 12.89 -2.83
N ARG A 397 33.13 13.30 -1.58
CA ARG A 397 33.40 12.39 -0.45
C ARG A 397 32.18 12.07 0.42
N LYS A 398 31.02 12.72 0.20
CA LYS A 398 29.90 12.76 1.17
C LYS A 398 28.56 12.19 0.66
N SER A 399 28.50 11.54 -0.49
CA SER A 399 27.24 11.12 -1.10
C SER A 399 27.08 9.59 -1.16
N ASP A 400 26.94 8.94 -0.01
CA ASP A 400 26.58 7.50 0.06
C ASP A 400 25.07 7.26 -0.08
N ARG A 401 24.22 8.30 -0.08
CA ARG A 401 22.75 8.16 -0.19
C ARG A 401 22.12 9.35 -0.91
N LEU A 402 21.08 9.08 -1.72
CA LEU A 402 20.13 10.08 -2.18
C LEU A 402 19.49 10.77 -0.95
N PRO A 403 19.54 12.10 -0.83
CA PRO A 403 18.88 12.81 0.27
C PRO A 403 17.39 12.50 0.27
N ALA A 404 16.82 12.22 1.45
CA ALA A 404 15.38 12.05 1.60
C ALA A 404 14.65 13.30 1.09
N GLY A 405 13.62 13.10 0.26
CA GLY A 405 12.89 14.19 -0.40
C GLY A 405 13.46 14.65 -1.74
N THR A 406 14.31 13.84 -2.39
CA THR A 406 14.71 14.06 -3.80
C THR A 406 13.75 13.28 -4.71
N ASP A 407 12.96 13.98 -5.52
CA ASP A 407 11.97 13.39 -6.43
C ASP A 407 12.53 13.14 -7.84
N LEU A 408 13.55 13.90 -8.23
CA LEU A 408 14.14 13.86 -9.57
C LEU A 408 15.67 13.99 -9.51
N LEU A 409 16.41 13.15 -10.24
CA LEU A 409 17.86 13.26 -10.38
C LEU A 409 18.19 13.70 -11.81
N ILE A 410 18.89 14.83 -11.97
CA ILE A 410 19.32 15.35 -13.27
C ILE A 410 20.85 15.24 -13.36
N LEU A 411 21.32 14.35 -14.23
CA LEU A 411 22.73 14.04 -14.41
C LEU A 411 23.27 14.70 -15.69
N PHE A 412 24.27 15.58 -15.56
CA PHE A 412 24.96 16.19 -16.70
C PHE A 412 26.23 15.39 -17.02
N THR A 413 26.19 14.61 -18.10
CA THR A 413 27.26 13.66 -18.46
C THR A 413 28.55 14.30 -18.94
N ASP A 414 28.49 15.52 -19.47
CA ASP A 414 29.64 16.15 -20.14
C ASP A 414 30.73 16.63 -19.18
N PHE A 415 30.47 16.67 -17.87
CA PHE A 415 31.39 17.23 -16.85
C PHE A 415 31.44 16.42 -15.55
N LEU A 416 31.35 15.09 -15.62
CA LEU A 416 31.46 14.22 -14.45
C LEU A 416 32.84 13.57 -14.35
N GLY A 417 33.55 13.83 -13.26
CA GLY A 417 34.78 13.11 -12.93
C GLY A 417 34.51 11.61 -12.74
N HIS A 418 35.45 10.76 -13.16
CA HIS A 418 35.33 9.30 -13.17
C HIS A 418 34.94 8.67 -11.81
N ASN A 419 35.25 9.35 -10.69
CA ASN A 419 34.90 8.92 -9.33
C ASN A 419 33.43 9.15 -8.95
N VAL A 420 32.76 10.15 -9.53
CA VAL A 420 31.34 10.45 -9.23
C VAL A 420 30.44 9.41 -9.90
N MET A 421 30.77 8.99 -11.12
CA MET A 421 30.02 7.96 -11.87
C MET A 421 30.00 6.58 -11.20
N ARG A 422 31.00 6.22 -10.38
CA ARG A 422 30.99 4.93 -9.64
C ARG A 422 29.87 4.81 -8.61
N HIS A 423 29.31 5.93 -8.14
CA HIS A 423 28.30 5.94 -7.07
C HIS A 423 26.85 5.97 -7.58
N PHE A 424 26.63 6.20 -8.88
CA PHE A 424 25.29 6.36 -9.49
C PHE A 424 25.02 5.38 -10.65
N ARG A 425 25.86 4.36 -10.80
CA ARG A 425 25.68 3.23 -11.72
C ARG A 425 25.12 2.04 -10.94
#